data_AF-A0A497PIU1-F1
#
_entry.id   AF-A0A497PIU1-F1
#
_cell.length_a   1.000
_cell.length_b   1.000
_cell.length_c   1.000
_cell.angle_alpha   90.00
_cell.angle_beta   90.00
_cell.angle_gamma   90.00
#
_symmetry.space_group_name_H-M   'P 1'
#
loop_
_entity.id
_entity.type
_entity.pdbx_description
1 polymer ?
#
loop_
_entity_poly.entity_id
_entity_poly.type
_entity_poly.pdbx_seq_one_letter_code
_entity_poly.pdbx_strand_id
1 'polypeptide(L)'
;MQFDLMAAPYLFVVLAFMIQIFWFMLQRRGQIDYAQDLYHFRAPTTVFSRYYAWRSGSVGKSVIDAALFNIVSLGLIVVFGVLTVGPEGMMEISALVVLIGVFSVFNVGQIARRVRKRIELERTIIRNISQSVDKVGEARRLVEQQVLTGQSRNPTVWFALFCVAQIQDQIGWSLRDVLLEERNKMTTTRKETFQSAQDEDAGPSIGG
;
A
#
# COMPACT_ATOMS: atom_id res chain seq x y z
N MET A 1 33.51 -11.36 -24.29
CA MET A 1 32.80 -12.58 -23.83
C MET A 1 31.50 -12.62 -24.63
N GLN A 2 31.43 -13.40 -25.69
CA GLN A 2 30.19 -13.57 -26.47
C GLN A 2 29.35 -14.57 -25.69
N PHE A 3 28.25 -14.10 -25.07
CA PHE A 3 27.25 -15.02 -24.53
C PHE A 3 26.53 -15.70 -25.70
N ASP A 4 26.28 -17.00 -25.59
CA ASP A 4 25.51 -17.74 -26.59
C ASP A 4 24.18 -17.02 -26.84
N LEU A 5 23.90 -16.69 -28.11
CA LEU A 5 22.66 -16.04 -28.53
C LEU A 5 21.41 -16.80 -28.05
N MET A 6 21.52 -18.11 -27.87
CA MET A 6 20.42 -18.96 -27.37
C MET A 6 20.06 -18.69 -25.90
N ALA A 7 21.01 -18.21 -25.08
CA ALA A 7 20.79 -17.90 -23.67
C ALA A 7 20.39 -16.44 -23.43
N ALA A 8 20.65 -15.54 -24.39
CA ALA A 8 20.42 -14.11 -24.24
C ALA A 8 18.96 -13.76 -23.90
N PRO A 9 17.91 -14.30 -24.56
CA PRO A 9 16.52 -13.97 -24.23
C PRO A 9 16.15 -14.28 -22.76
N TYR A 10 16.66 -15.38 -22.21
CA TYR A 10 16.42 -15.75 -20.82
C TYR A 10 17.05 -14.76 -19.84
N LEU A 11 18.26 -14.29 -20.14
CA LEU A 11 18.98 -13.29 -19.35
C LEU A 11 18.18 -11.97 -19.27
N PHE A 12 17.61 -11.52 -20.40
CA PHE A 12 16.76 -10.33 -20.43
C PHE A 12 15.49 -10.48 -19.60
N VAL A 13 14.83 -11.63 -19.70
CA VAL A 13 13.63 -11.91 -18.90
C VAL A 13 13.97 -11.92 -17.41
N VAL A 14 15.04 -12.61 -17.01
CA VAL A 14 15.49 -12.64 -15.60
C VAL A 14 15.82 -11.23 -15.09
N LEU A 15 16.55 -10.43 -15.87
CA LEU A 15 16.87 -9.06 -15.49
C LEU A 15 15.60 -8.21 -15.31
N ALA A 16 14.65 -8.29 -16.26
CA ALA A 16 13.38 -7.58 -16.18
C ALA A 16 12.60 -7.96 -14.91
N PHE A 17 12.55 -9.26 -14.58
CA PHE A 17 11.93 -9.73 -13.34
C PHE A 17 12.66 -9.24 -12.09
N MET A 18 13.99 -9.24 -12.07
CA MET A 18 14.77 -8.73 -10.93
C MET A 18 14.50 -7.25 -10.68
N ILE A 19 14.50 -6.42 -11.73
CA ILE A 19 14.18 -4.99 -11.63
C ILE A 19 12.76 -4.81 -11.09
N GLN A 20 11.81 -5.61 -11.56
CA GLN A 20 10.43 -5.57 -11.12
C GLN A 20 10.25 -5.98 -9.65
N ILE A 21 10.94 -7.04 -9.20
CA ILE A 21 10.92 -7.50 -7.80
C ILE A 21 11.51 -6.43 -6.90
N PHE A 22 12.67 -5.87 -7.26
CA PHE A 22 13.31 -4.81 -6.50
C PHE A 22 12.38 -3.60 -6.31
N TRP A 23 11.73 -3.17 -7.39
CA TRP A 23 10.75 -2.08 -7.33
C TRP A 23 9.54 -2.40 -6.46
N PHE A 24 9.01 -3.61 -6.56
CA PHE A 24 7.92 -4.06 -5.71
C PHE A 24 8.32 -4.06 -4.23
N MET A 25 9.55 -4.46 -3.90
CA MET A 25 10.06 -4.42 -2.53
C MET A 25 10.16 -2.99 -2.00
N LEU A 26 10.67 -2.04 -2.81
CA LEU A 26 10.72 -0.63 -2.43
C LEU A 26 9.32 -0.06 -2.17
N GLN A 27 8.36 -0.37 -3.03
CA GLN A 27 6.96 0.04 -2.84
C GLN A 27 6.36 -0.54 -1.57
N ARG A 28 6.59 -1.84 -1.33
CA ARG A 28 6.08 -2.54 -0.14
C ARG A 28 6.68 -1.95 1.13
N ARG A 29 7.97 -1.61 1.12
CA ARG A 29 8.62 -0.96 2.26
C ARG A 29 8.02 0.41 2.54
N GLY A 30 7.86 1.25 1.51
CA GLY A 30 7.22 2.55 1.65
C GLY A 30 5.77 2.46 2.14
N GLN A 31 5.02 1.47 1.68
CA GLN A 31 3.66 1.22 2.15
C GLN A 31 3.63 0.88 3.65
N ILE A 32 4.53 0.00 4.12
CA ILE A 32 4.57 -0.41 5.51
C ILE A 32 4.95 0.77 6.42
N ASP A 33 6.00 1.51 6.05
CA ASP A 33 6.46 2.67 6.82
C ASP A 33 5.36 3.74 6.88
N TYR A 34 4.70 4.02 5.75
CA TYR A 34 3.58 4.95 5.71
C TYR A 34 2.39 4.48 6.53
N ALA A 35 2.00 3.21 6.41
CA ALA A 35 0.91 2.65 7.20
C ALA A 35 1.20 2.74 8.70
N GLN A 36 2.44 2.50 9.12
CA GLN A 36 2.85 2.63 10.50
C GLN A 36 2.72 4.08 11.01
N ASP A 37 3.19 5.07 10.25
CA ASP A 37 3.01 6.49 10.60
C ASP A 37 1.51 6.84 10.67
N LEU A 38 0.73 6.33 9.71
CA LEU A 38 -0.69 6.58 9.57
C LEU A 38 -1.50 6.03 10.75
N TYR A 39 -1.23 4.80 11.20
CA TYR A 39 -1.90 4.16 12.34
C TYR A 39 -1.60 4.84 13.69
N HIS A 40 -0.55 5.66 13.75
CA HIS A 40 -0.23 6.46 14.92
C HIS A 40 -0.71 7.92 14.80
N PHE A 41 -1.48 8.25 13.76
CA PHE A 41 -1.93 9.60 13.46
C PHE A 41 -0.76 10.62 13.36
N ARG A 42 0.37 10.17 12.79
CA ARG A 42 1.56 11.01 12.58
C ARG A 42 1.68 11.39 11.12
N ALA A 43 2.29 12.55 10.87
CA ALA A 43 2.74 12.93 9.54
C ALA A 43 3.86 11.96 9.07
N PRO A 44 4.00 11.74 7.75
CA PRO A 44 5.00 10.82 7.23
C PRO A 44 6.43 11.27 7.60
N THR A 45 7.14 10.41 8.34
CA THR A 45 8.43 10.77 8.96
C THR A 45 9.62 10.31 8.11
N THR A 46 9.60 9.06 7.64
CA THR A 46 10.71 8.47 6.88
C THR A 46 10.70 8.93 5.42
N VAL A 47 11.83 8.79 4.72
CA VAL A 47 11.92 9.09 3.28
C VAL A 47 10.96 8.21 2.49
N PHE A 48 10.89 6.92 2.81
CA PHE A 48 9.99 5.96 2.15
C PHE A 48 8.52 6.24 2.45
N SER A 49 8.20 6.62 3.69
CA SER A 49 6.85 7.03 4.10
C SER A 49 6.39 8.28 3.34
N ARG A 50 7.24 9.32 3.25
CA ARG A 50 6.96 10.54 2.49
C ARG A 50 6.79 10.28 0.99
N TYR A 51 7.66 9.46 0.42
CA TYR A 51 7.55 9.04 -0.98
C TYR A 51 6.22 8.32 -1.25
N TYR A 52 5.85 7.35 -0.39
CA TYR A 52 4.60 6.62 -0.56
C TYR A 52 3.37 7.51 -0.33
N ALA A 53 3.41 8.42 0.64
CA ALA A 53 2.37 9.43 0.86
C ALA A 53 2.16 10.29 -0.39
N TRP A 54 3.24 10.82 -0.97
CA TRP A 54 3.19 11.62 -2.20
C TRP A 54 2.58 10.81 -3.36
N ARG A 55 3.07 9.60 -3.60
CA ARG A 55 2.62 8.74 -4.69
C ARG A 55 1.14 8.40 -4.54
N SER A 56 0.72 8.02 -3.35
CA SER A 56 -0.60 7.46 -3.09
C SER A 56 -1.69 8.53 -2.97
N GLY A 57 -1.33 9.80 -2.79
CA GLY A 57 -2.28 10.92 -2.67
C GLY A 57 -2.91 11.39 -3.98
N SER A 58 -2.44 10.92 -5.15
CA SER A 58 -3.07 11.25 -6.43
C SER A 58 -2.84 10.16 -7.47
N VAL A 59 -3.88 9.86 -8.26
CA VAL A 59 -3.78 8.94 -9.41
C VAL A 59 -2.69 9.42 -10.37
N GLY A 60 -2.63 10.72 -10.66
CA GLY A 60 -1.63 11.29 -11.57
C GLY A 60 -0.21 11.06 -11.09
N LYS A 61 0.06 11.29 -9.80
CA LYS A 61 1.39 11.05 -9.20
C LYS A 61 1.77 9.57 -9.29
N SER A 62 0.83 8.66 -9.00
CA SER A 62 1.08 7.23 -9.12
C SER A 62 1.30 6.76 -10.56
N VAL A 63 0.68 7.41 -11.55
CA VAL A 63 0.93 7.13 -12.97
C VAL A 63 2.30 7.64 -13.39
N ILE A 64 2.65 8.88 -13.01
CA ILE A 64 3.96 9.48 -13.31
C ILE A 64 5.08 8.61 -12.73
N ASP A 65 4.97 8.21 -11.47
CA ASP A 65 5.96 7.36 -10.80
C ASP A 65 6.14 6.01 -11.50
N ALA A 66 5.04 5.36 -11.86
CA ALA A 66 5.10 4.09 -12.58
C ALA A 66 5.64 4.25 -14.01
N ALA A 67 5.34 5.36 -14.69
CA ALA A 67 5.89 5.68 -16.00
C ALA A 67 7.42 5.94 -15.93
N LEU A 68 7.88 6.71 -14.94
CA LEU A 68 9.30 6.96 -14.69
C LEU A 68 10.04 5.65 -14.45
N PHE A 69 9.50 4.77 -13.60
CA PHE A 69 10.07 3.46 -13.36
C PHE A 69 10.16 2.63 -14.65
N ASN A 70 9.12 2.65 -15.50
CA ASN A 70 9.13 1.92 -16.76
C ASN A 70 10.21 2.43 -17.73
N ILE A 71 10.37 3.76 -17.84
CA ILE A 71 11.39 4.38 -18.68
C ILE A 71 12.79 3.97 -18.19
N VAL A 72 13.03 4.07 -16.89
CA VAL A 72 14.33 3.68 -16.29
C VAL A 72 14.58 2.18 -16.50
N SER A 73 13.58 1.34 -16.28
CA SER A 73 13.71 -0.12 -16.44
C SER A 73 14.01 -0.52 -17.89
N LEU A 74 13.29 0.06 -18.85
CA LEU A 74 13.55 -0.17 -20.28
C LEU A 74 14.92 0.36 -20.69
N GLY A 75 15.31 1.54 -20.19
CA GLY A 75 16.65 2.08 -20.42
C GLY A 75 17.75 1.15 -19.90
N LEU A 76 17.59 0.61 -18.69
CA LEU A 76 18.52 -0.36 -18.11
C LEU A 76 18.59 -1.65 -18.93
N ILE A 77 17.44 -2.18 -19.38
CA ILE A 77 17.37 -3.36 -20.24
C ILE A 77 18.10 -3.11 -21.57
N VAL A 78 17.89 -1.94 -22.19
CA VAL A 78 18.53 -1.59 -23.46
C VAL A 78 20.03 -1.43 -23.29
N VAL A 79 20.49 -0.68 -22.29
CA VAL A 79 21.92 -0.48 -22.01
C VAL A 79 22.58 -1.82 -21.72
N PHE A 80 21.99 -2.64 -20.85
CA PHE A 80 22.50 -3.97 -20.54
C PHE A 80 22.57 -4.85 -21.79
N GLY A 81 21.57 -4.79 -22.65
CA GLY A 81 21.54 -5.56 -23.88
C GLY A 81 22.62 -5.16 -24.88
N VAL A 82 22.80 -3.86 -25.11
CA VAL A 82 23.89 -3.35 -25.97
C VAL A 82 25.25 -3.78 -25.44
N LEU A 83 25.45 -3.78 -24.11
CA LEU A 83 26.71 -4.21 -23.49
C LEU A 83 26.95 -5.73 -23.56
N THR A 84 25.91 -6.55 -23.65
CA THR A 84 26.02 -8.02 -23.58
C THR A 84 25.99 -8.70 -24.95
N VAL A 85 25.07 -8.30 -25.83
CA VAL A 85 24.88 -8.89 -27.17
C VAL A 85 25.22 -7.93 -28.32
N GLY A 86 25.56 -6.68 -28.02
CA GLY A 86 25.87 -5.67 -29.03
C GLY A 86 24.63 -5.07 -29.72
N PRO A 87 24.81 -4.07 -30.59
CA PRO A 87 23.70 -3.40 -31.27
C PRO A 87 22.91 -4.31 -32.22
N GLU A 88 23.60 -5.23 -32.90
CA GLU A 88 22.98 -6.14 -33.86
C GLU A 88 22.09 -7.18 -33.16
N GLY A 89 22.60 -7.85 -32.12
CA GLY A 89 21.80 -8.78 -31.31
C GLY A 89 20.64 -8.11 -30.58
N MET A 90 20.74 -6.81 -30.27
CA MET A 90 19.62 -6.04 -29.72
C MET A 90 18.48 -5.83 -30.71
N MET A 91 18.76 -5.77 -32.02
CA MET A 91 17.70 -5.71 -33.02
C MET A 91 16.92 -7.03 -33.10
N GLU A 92 17.60 -8.16 -32.95
CA GLU A 92 16.95 -9.48 -32.93
C GLU A 92 16.00 -9.66 -31.74
N ILE A 93 16.36 -9.09 -30.58
CA ILE A 93 15.58 -9.20 -29.33
C ILE A 93 14.62 -8.01 -29.15
N SER A 94 14.61 -7.05 -30.09
CA SER A 94 13.81 -5.82 -30.00
C SER A 94 12.32 -6.09 -29.80
N ALA A 95 11.77 -7.11 -30.47
CA ALA A 95 10.38 -7.52 -30.30
C ALA A 95 10.08 -7.96 -28.85
N LEU A 96 11.00 -8.65 -28.19
CA LEU A 96 10.88 -9.05 -26.78
C LEU A 96 10.93 -7.83 -25.86
N VAL A 97 11.84 -6.88 -26.12
CA VAL A 97 11.96 -5.64 -25.33
C VAL A 97 10.68 -4.80 -25.44
N VAL A 98 10.12 -4.69 -26.65
CA VAL A 98 8.84 -4.02 -26.89
C VAL A 98 7.71 -4.73 -26.14
N LEU A 99 7.66 -6.06 -26.18
CA LEU A 99 6.66 -6.85 -25.45
C LEU A 99 6.74 -6.59 -23.94
N ILE A 100 7.96 -6.61 -23.36
CA ILE A 100 8.19 -6.27 -21.95
C ILE A 100 7.69 -4.85 -21.66
N GLY A 101 7.96 -3.89 -22.55
CA GLY A 101 7.46 -2.52 -22.45
C GLY A 101 5.93 -2.45 -22.41
N VAL A 102 5.24 -3.20 -23.29
CA VAL A 102 3.78 -3.26 -23.32
C VAL A 102 3.22 -3.82 -22.00
N PHE A 103 3.74 -4.95 -21.52
CA PHE A 103 3.33 -5.50 -20.21
C PHE A 103 3.57 -4.52 -19.06
N SER A 104 4.64 -3.75 -19.14
CA SER A 104 4.97 -2.72 -18.17
C SER A 104 3.91 -1.60 -18.12
N VAL A 105 3.38 -1.19 -19.28
CA VAL A 105 2.27 -0.21 -19.35
C VAL A 105 0.98 -0.77 -18.75
N PHE A 106 0.66 -2.05 -18.99
CA PHE A 106 -0.50 -2.69 -18.34
C PHE A 106 -0.40 -2.64 -16.82
N ASN A 107 0.80 -2.83 -16.26
CA ASN A 107 1.04 -2.72 -14.83
C ASN A 107 0.76 -1.31 -14.29
N VAL A 108 1.16 -0.25 -15.01
CA VAL A 108 0.80 1.14 -14.66
C VAL A 108 -0.71 1.31 -14.57
N GLY A 109 -1.45 0.79 -15.56
CA GLY A 109 -2.90 0.84 -15.57
C GLY A 109 -3.54 0.15 -14.36
N GLN A 110 -3.01 -1.00 -13.94
CA GLN A 110 -3.48 -1.70 -12.74
C GLN A 110 -3.23 -0.89 -11.47
N ILE A 111 -2.04 -0.30 -11.33
CA ILE A 111 -1.68 0.56 -10.19
C ILE A 111 -2.61 1.78 -10.14
N ALA A 112 -2.80 2.46 -11.27
CA ALA A 112 -3.67 3.63 -11.36
C ALA A 112 -5.12 3.31 -10.98
N ARG A 113 -5.65 2.17 -11.43
CA ARG A 113 -6.99 1.70 -11.04
C ARG A 113 -7.10 1.45 -9.54
N ARG A 114 -6.08 0.84 -8.91
CA ARG A 114 -6.07 0.60 -7.45
C ARG A 114 -6.07 1.92 -6.67
N VAL A 115 -5.23 2.87 -7.05
CA VAL A 115 -5.17 4.20 -6.41
C VAL A 115 -6.48 4.97 -6.62
N ARG A 116 -7.07 4.90 -7.82
CA ARG A 116 -8.37 5.53 -8.10
C ARG A 116 -9.48 5.00 -7.20
N LYS A 117 -9.60 3.68 -7.06
CA LYS A 117 -10.59 3.05 -6.17
C LYS A 117 -10.43 3.53 -4.72
N ARG A 118 -9.20 3.66 -4.24
CA ARG A 118 -8.92 4.18 -2.90
C ARG A 118 -9.37 5.64 -2.74
N ILE A 119 -8.99 6.51 -3.67
CA ILE A 119 -9.36 7.95 -3.61
C ILE A 119 -10.88 8.12 -3.67
N GLU A 120 -11.58 7.29 -4.45
CA GLU A 120 -13.04 7.29 -4.52
C GLU A 120 -13.69 6.88 -3.19
N LEU A 121 -13.10 5.89 -2.48
CA LEU A 121 -13.53 5.53 -1.13
C LEU A 121 -13.31 6.67 -0.13
N GLU A 122 -12.14 7.32 -0.15
CA GLU A 122 -11.86 8.47 0.71
C GLU A 122 -12.86 9.60 0.48
N ARG A 123 -13.13 9.94 -0.78
CA ARG A 123 -14.15 10.94 -1.13
C ARG A 123 -15.55 10.55 -0.67
N THR A 124 -15.89 9.27 -0.75
CA THR A 124 -17.19 8.77 -0.29
C THR A 124 -17.32 8.90 1.23
N ILE A 125 -16.28 8.53 1.99
CA ILE A 125 -16.23 8.69 3.45
C ILE A 125 -16.39 10.17 3.83
N ILE A 126 -15.59 11.05 3.22
CA ILE A 126 -15.65 12.50 3.46
C ILE A 126 -17.04 13.03 3.15
N ARG A 127 -17.63 12.65 2.00
CA ARG A 127 -18.98 13.07 1.61
C ARG A 127 -20.02 12.64 2.65
N ASN A 128 -20.01 11.37 3.06
CA ASN A 128 -21.00 10.84 4.01
C ASN A 128 -20.93 11.57 5.36
N ILE A 129 -19.73 11.77 5.90
CA ILE A 129 -19.55 12.49 7.17
C ILE A 129 -19.90 13.98 7.01
N SER A 130 -19.54 14.60 5.89
CA SER A 130 -19.82 16.02 5.63
C SER A 130 -21.30 16.35 5.52
N GLN A 131 -22.11 15.40 5.03
CA GLN A 131 -23.56 15.55 4.85
C GLN A 131 -24.34 15.23 6.12
N SER A 132 -23.71 14.58 7.11
CA SER A 132 -24.35 14.28 8.39
C SER A 132 -24.34 15.51 9.31
N VAL A 133 -25.47 15.73 10.00
CA VAL A 133 -25.56 16.70 11.09
C VAL A 133 -24.71 16.24 12.28
N ASP A 134 -24.72 14.93 12.56
CA ASP A 134 -23.87 14.30 13.56
C ASP A 134 -22.66 13.61 12.88
N LYS A 135 -21.54 14.34 12.83
CA LYS A 135 -20.30 13.87 12.21
C LYS A 135 -19.68 12.71 13.00
N VAL A 136 -19.77 12.75 14.33
CA VAL A 136 -19.17 11.74 15.22
C VAL A 136 -19.97 10.45 15.16
N GLY A 137 -21.30 10.52 15.20
CA GLY A 137 -22.18 9.36 15.06
C GLY A 137 -22.00 8.65 13.73
N GLU A 138 -21.90 9.39 12.63
CA GLU A 138 -21.66 8.80 11.30
C GLU A 138 -20.24 8.19 11.19
N ALA A 139 -19.22 8.86 11.74
CA ALA A 139 -17.87 8.30 11.82
C ALA A 139 -17.85 6.99 12.63
N ARG A 140 -18.54 6.96 13.77
CA ARG A 140 -18.71 5.75 14.60
C ARG A 140 -19.38 4.62 13.83
N ARG A 141 -20.50 4.91 13.16
CA ARG A 141 -21.22 3.94 12.33
C ARG A 141 -20.32 3.32 11.26
N LEU A 142 -19.51 4.13 10.57
CA LEU A 142 -18.58 3.66 9.53
C LEU A 142 -17.48 2.76 10.10
N VAL A 143 -16.91 3.11 11.26
CA VAL A 143 -15.87 2.31 11.92
C VAL A 143 -16.45 1.01 12.48
N GLU A 144 -17.57 1.07 13.20
CA GLU A 144 -18.27 -0.10 13.74
C GLU A 144 -18.67 -1.07 12.63
N GLN A 145 -19.18 -0.58 11.50
CA GLN A 145 -19.47 -1.42 10.33
C GLN A 145 -18.24 -2.20 9.87
N GLN A 146 -17.04 -1.59 9.87
CA GLN A 146 -15.80 -2.30 9.53
C GLN A 146 -15.38 -3.31 10.60
N VAL A 147 -15.55 -2.99 11.88
CA VAL A 147 -15.25 -3.90 12.99
C VAL A 147 -16.17 -5.13 12.95
N LEU A 148 -17.48 -4.92 12.78
CA LEU A 148 -18.51 -5.98 12.71
C LEU A 148 -18.33 -6.89 11.49
N THR A 149 -17.85 -6.35 10.36
CA THR A 149 -17.58 -7.12 9.15
C THR A 149 -16.31 -7.99 9.28
N GLY A 150 -15.59 -7.87 10.41
CA GLY A 150 -14.33 -8.53 10.71
C GLY A 150 -13.14 -7.69 10.25
N GLN A 151 -12.15 -7.51 11.14
CA GLN A 151 -10.92 -6.73 10.94
C GLN A 151 -10.15 -7.04 9.63
N SER A 152 -10.39 -8.19 9.00
CA SER A 152 -9.67 -8.69 7.84
C SER A 152 -10.34 -8.45 6.48
N ARG A 153 -11.63 -8.08 6.40
CA ARG A 153 -12.35 -8.20 5.12
C ARG A 153 -11.96 -7.14 4.08
N ASN A 154 -11.54 -5.93 4.48
CA ASN A 154 -11.11 -4.92 3.51
C ASN A 154 -10.04 -3.93 4.04
N PRO A 155 -8.74 -4.24 3.90
CA PRO A 155 -7.66 -3.37 4.36
C PRO A 155 -7.63 -2.01 3.66
N THR A 156 -8.23 -1.91 2.46
CA THR A 156 -8.34 -0.66 1.70
C THR A 156 -9.23 0.35 2.40
N VAL A 157 -10.33 -0.11 3.03
CA VAL A 157 -11.28 0.78 3.72
C VAL A 157 -10.66 1.29 5.01
N TRP A 158 -10.00 0.43 5.78
CA TRP A 158 -9.21 0.85 6.94
C TRP A 158 -8.18 1.90 6.57
N PHE A 159 -7.39 1.65 5.53
CA PHE A 159 -6.40 2.60 5.06
C PHE A 159 -7.01 3.95 4.66
N ALA A 160 -8.16 3.94 3.98
CA ALA A 160 -8.89 5.15 3.63
C ALA A 160 -9.40 5.91 4.87
N LEU A 161 -9.97 5.22 5.86
CA LEU A 161 -10.43 5.82 7.12
C LEU A 161 -9.28 6.52 7.84
N PHE A 162 -8.14 5.84 7.99
CA PHE A 162 -6.96 6.43 8.60
C PHE A 162 -6.38 7.62 7.82
N CYS A 163 -6.50 7.64 6.49
CA CYS A 163 -6.11 8.79 5.68
C CYS A 163 -7.05 9.98 5.86
N VAL A 164 -8.36 9.75 5.95
CA VAL A 164 -9.34 10.81 6.24
C VAL A 164 -9.14 11.37 7.66
N ALA A 165 -8.81 10.53 8.63
CA ALA A 165 -8.54 10.93 10.01
C ALA A 165 -7.30 11.83 10.19
N GLN A 166 -6.44 11.94 9.17
CA GLN A 166 -5.27 12.81 9.17
C GLN A 166 -5.56 14.23 8.66
N ILE A 167 -6.75 14.45 8.08
CA ILE A 167 -7.17 15.76 7.60
C ILE A 167 -7.39 16.67 8.81
N GLN A 168 -6.87 17.90 8.73
CA GLN A 168 -6.97 18.90 9.79
C GLN A 168 -8.33 19.64 9.75
N ASP A 169 -9.42 18.89 9.64
CA ASP A 169 -10.79 19.41 9.57
C ASP A 169 -11.71 18.65 10.54
N GLN A 170 -12.91 19.20 10.80
CA GLN A 170 -13.86 18.59 11.74
C GLN A 170 -14.18 17.12 11.42
N ILE A 171 -14.11 16.73 10.13
CA ILE A 171 -14.32 15.36 9.68
C ILE A 171 -13.17 14.48 10.16
N GLY A 172 -11.92 14.88 9.91
CA GLY A 172 -10.73 14.17 10.32
C GLY A 172 -10.62 14.04 11.84
N TRP A 173 -10.90 15.10 12.60
CA TRP A 173 -10.93 15.05 14.06
C TRP A 173 -11.98 14.05 14.57
N SER A 174 -13.22 14.12 14.05
CA SER A 174 -14.30 13.21 14.47
C SER A 174 -13.96 11.74 14.20
N LEU A 175 -13.35 11.45 13.04
CA LEU A 175 -12.95 10.09 12.68
C LEU A 175 -11.75 9.60 13.50
N ARG A 176 -10.79 10.49 13.78
CA ARG A 176 -9.63 10.18 14.63
C ARG A 176 -10.04 9.80 16.03
N ASP A 177 -10.96 10.56 16.64
CA ASP A 177 -11.43 10.31 18.00
C ASP A 177 -12.13 8.96 18.11
N VAL A 178 -13.02 8.64 17.15
CA VAL A 178 -13.69 7.33 17.07
C VAL A 178 -12.68 6.19 16.88
N LEU A 179 -11.67 6.35 16.01
CA LEU A 179 -10.65 5.32 15.81
C LEU A 179 -9.80 5.08 17.06
N LEU A 180 -9.50 6.14 17.83
CA LEU A 180 -8.80 6.02 19.11
C LEU A 180 -9.67 5.35 20.19
N GLU A 181 -10.97 5.69 20.23
CA GLU A 181 -11.96 5.06 21.11
C GLU A 181 -12.03 3.54 20.86
N GLU A 182 -12.18 3.13 19.61
CA GLU A 182 -12.24 1.71 19.23
C GLU A 182 -10.93 0.98 19.52
N ARG A 183 -9.78 1.62 19.26
CA ARG A 183 -8.47 1.05 19.64
C ARG A 183 -8.38 0.81 21.14
N ASN A 184 -8.85 1.75 21.95
CA ASN A 184 -8.83 1.63 23.41
C ASN A 184 -9.75 0.49 23.88
N LYS A 185 -10.97 0.40 23.34
CA LYS A 185 -11.89 -0.71 23.62
C LYS A 185 -11.25 -2.08 23.35
N MET A 186 -10.65 -2.26 22.17
CA MET A 186 -9.96 -3.51 21.81
C MET A 186 -8.78 -3.84 22.73
N THR A 187 -8.06 -2.82 23.22
CA THR A 187 -6.93 -3.00 24.14
C THR A 187 -7.42 -3.39 25.53
N THR A 188 -8.50 -2.79 26.01
CA THR A 188 -9.12 -3.10 27.31
C THR A 188 -9.72 -4.50 27.31
N THR A 189 -10.55 -4.86 26.32
CA THR A 189 -11.15 -6.20 26.22
C THR A 189 -10.08 -7.29 26.16
N ARG A 190 -8.96 -7.03 25.46
CA ARG A 190 -7.83 -7.96 25.45
C ARG A 190 -7.25 -8.12 26.86
N LYS A 191 -6.94 -7.03 27.56
CA LYS A 191 -6.40 -7.11 28.93
C LYS A 191 -7.33 -7.85 29.88
N GLU A 192 -8.64 -7.59 29.80
CA GLU A 192 -9.66 -8.28 30.61
C GLU A 192 -9.68 -9.78 30.29
N THR A 193 -9.66 -10.16 29.02
CA THR A 193 -9.61 -11.58 28.61
C THR A 193 -8.35 -12.29 29.12
N PHE A 194 -7.19 -11.62 29.09
CA PHE A 194 -5.93 -12.16 29.61
C PHE A 194 -5.91 -12.25 31.14
N GLN A 195 -6.51 -11.30 31.85
CA GLN A 195 -6.66 -11.35 33.31
C GLN A 195 -7.63 -12.45 33.74
N SER A 196 -8.80 -12.56 33.09
CA SER A 196 -9.75 -13.65 33.37
C SER A 196 -9.15 -15.03 33.08
N ALA A 197 -8.35 -15.18 32.02
CA ALA A 197 -7.64 -16.43 31.75
C ALA A 197 -6.54 -16.75 32.78
N GLN A 198 -5.88 -15.74 33.38
CA GLN A 198 -4.92 -15.94 34.46
C GLN A 198 -5.60 -16.29 35.79
N ASP A 199 -6.77 -15.71 36.07
CA ASP A 199 -7.54 -15.97 37.29
C ASP A 199 -8.24 -17.34 37.23
N GLU A 200 -8.58 -17.86 36.05
CA GLU A 200 -9.11 -19.22 35.88
C GLU A 200 -8.03 -20.32 35.98
N ASP A 201 -6.78 -20.05 35.60
CA ASP A 201 -5.64 -20.98 35.77
C ASP A 201 -5.05 -20.95 37.20
N ALA A 202 -5.33 -19.89 37.97
CA ALA A 202 -5.13 -19.86 39.41
C ALA A 202 -6.29 -20.59 40.11
N GLY A 203 -6.35 -21.92 39.94
CA GLY A 203 -7.37 -22.78 40.56
C GLY A 203 -7.57 -22.52 42.06
N PRO A 204 -8.73 -22.88 42.63
CA PRO A 204 -9.11 -22.50 43.99
C PRO A 204 -8.00 -22.87 44.98
N SER A 205 -7.57 -21.90 45.79
CA SER A 205 -6.60 -22.16 46.87
C SER A 205 -7.23 -23.14 47.85
N ILE A 206 -6.90 -24.42 47.71
CA ILE A 206 -7.15 -25.42 48.74
C ILE A 206 -6.07 -25.18 49.80
N GLY A 207 -6.45 -24.55 50.92
CA GLY A 207 -5.63 -24.60 52.13
C GLY A 207 -5.83 -23.43 53.08
N GLY A 208 -6.47 -23.71 54.22
CA GLY A 208 -6.57 -22.84 55.39
C GLY A 208 -7.62 -23.35 56.36
#